data_AF-A0A2G6P3U8-F1
#
_entry.id   AF-A0A2G6P3U8-F1
#
_cell.length_a   1.000
_cell.length_b   1.000
_cell.length_c   1.000
_cell.angle_alpha   90.00
_cell.angle_beta   90.00
_cell.angle_gamma   90.00
#
_symmetry.space_group_name_H-M   'P 1'
#
loop_
_entity.id
_entity.type
_entity.pdbx_description
1 polymer ?
#
loop_
_entity_poly.entity_id
_entity_poly.type
_entity_poly.pdbx_seq_one_letter_code
_entity_poly.pdbx_strand_id
1 'polypeptide(L)' 'RRIEAHICISFVAYKVYKELERRLYEMKEDITPNKVIEIAENIYQIKAKIPNSNKTIKKILLLTEEQKYLAKLFGF' A
#
# COMPACT_ATOMS: atom_id res chain seq x y z
N ARG A 1 -16.42 19.67 -17.75
CA ARG A 1 -15.26 18.75 -17.64
C ARG A 1 -14.62 18.67 -16.25
N ARG A 2 -14.45 19.77 -15.48
CA ARG A 2 -13.90 19.68 -14.10
C ARG A 2 -14.73 18.80 -13.17
N ILE A 3 -16.06 19.00 -13.13
CA ILE A 3 -16.98 18.25 -12.25
C ILE A 3 -16.94 16.73 -12.54
N GLU A 4 -17.08 16.36 -13.81
CA GLU A 4 -17.05 14.96 -14.26
C GLU A 4 -15.74 14.24 -13.91
N ALA A 5 -14.60 14.91 -14.08
CA ALA A 5 -13.30 14.35 -13.69
C ALA A 5 -13.20 14.11 -12.18
N HIS A 6 -13.69 15.04 -11.35
CA HIS A 6 -13.70 14.86 -9.89
C HIS A 6 -14.61 13.70 -9.48
N ILE A 7 -15.81 13.59 -10.06
CA ILE A 7 -16.74 12.49 -9.81
C ILE A 7 -16.11 11.14 -10.19
N CYS A 8 -15.47 11.07 -11.37
CA CYS A 8 -14.80 9.86 -11.82
C CYS A 8 -13.69 9.43 -10.84
N ILE A 9 -12.81 10.35 -10.44
CA ILE A 9 -11.73 10.06 -9.49
C ILE A 9 -12.31 9.58 -8.13
N SER A 10 -13.37 10.22 -7.63
CA SER A 10 -14.02 9.81 -6.39
C SER A 10 -14.58 8.39 -6.45
N PHE A 11 -15.22 8.01 -7.56
CA PHE A 11 -15.72 6.64 -7.74
C PHE A 11 -14.61 5.61 -7.84
N VAL A 12 -13.50 5.94 -8.52
CA VAL A 12 -12.34 5.04 -8.59
C VAL A 12 -11.72 4.87 -7.20
N ALA A 13 -11.49 5.97 -6.47
CA ALA A 13 -10.95 5.92 -5.12
C ALA A 13 -11.84 5.10 -4.18
N TYR A 14 -13.15 5.31 -4.23
CA TYR A 14 -14.12 4.56 -3.42
C TYR A 14 -14.11 3.06 -3.78
N LYS A 15 -14.02 2.72 -5.07
CA LYS A 15 -13.93 1.32 -5.51
C LYS A 15 -12.68 0.64 -4.96
N VAL A 16 -11.52 1.30 -5.03
CA VAL A 16 -10.26 0.76 -4.48
C VAL A 16 -10.38 0.55 -2.97
N TYR A 17 -10.95 1.52 -2.24
CA TYR A 17 -11.20 1.41 -0.81
C TYR A 17 -12.10 0.20 -0.47
N LYS A 18 -13.22 0.04 -1.18
CA LYS A 18 -14.16 -1.06 -0.95
C LYS A 18 -13.58 -2.43 -1.32
N GLU A 19 -12.72 -2.50 -2.34
CA GLU A 19 -11.99 -3.73 -2.66
C GLU A 19 -11.00 -4.10 -1.56
N LEU A 20 -10.30 -3.13 -0.97
CA LEU A 20 -9.44 -3.38 0.18
C LEU A 20 -10.25 -3.95 1.36
N GLU A 21 -11.39 -3.33 1.68
CA GLU A 21 -12.28 -3.83 2.73
C GLU A 21 -12.77 -5.26 2.47
N ARG A 22 -13.20 -5.56 1.23
CA ARG A 22 -13.60 -6.92 0.83
C ARG A 22 -12.46 -7.93 1.02
N ARG A 23 -11.23 -7.58 0.64
CA ARG A 23 -10.05 -8.46 0.82
C ARG A 23 -9.76 -8.74 2.30
N LEU A 24 -9.81 -7.72 3.15
CA LEU A 24 -9.58 -7.88 4.59
C LEU A 24 -10.64 -8.81 5.22
N TYR A 25 -11.90 -8.66 4.81
CA TYR A 25 -12.99 -9.55 5.22
C TYR A 25 -12.75 -11.01 4.79
N GLU A 26 -12.35 -11.24 3.54
CA GLU A 26 -12.03 -12.58 3.03
C GLU A 26 -10.85 -13.24 3.76
N MET A 27 -9.89 -12.42 4.19
CA MET A 27 -8.73 -12.85 4.97
C MET A 27 -9.05 -13.05 6.46
N LYS A 28 -10.27 -12.71 6.90
CA LYS A 28 -10.73 -12.76 8.30
C LYS A 28 -9.87 -11.93 9.26
N GLU A 29 -9.36 -10.82 8.77
CA GLU A 29 -8.62 -9.86 9.60
C GLU A 29 -9.56 -8.81 10.19
N ASP A 30 -9.32 -8.41 11.43
CA ASP A 30 -10.12 -7.41 12.15
C ASP A 30 -9.58 -5.97 11.98
N ILE A 31 -8.62 -5.78 11.07
CA ILE A 31 -8.01 -4.48 10.80
C ILE A 31 -8.89 -3.66 9.85
N THR A 32 -9.10 -2.38 10.19
CA THR A 32 -9.88 -1.48 9.33
C THR A 32 -9.08 -1.06 8.08
N PRO A 33 -9.74 -0.81 6.93
CA PRO A 33 -9.06 -0.32 5.73
C PRO A 33 -8.26 0.96 5.97
N ASN A 34 -8.79 1.89 6.77
CA ASN A 34 -8.09 3.12 7.14
C ASN A 34 -6.78 2.85 7.86
N LYS A 35 -6.75 1.89 8.80
CA LYS A 35 -5.53 1.54 9.52
C LYS A 35 -4.49 0.89 8.59
N VAL A 36 -4.95 0.06 7.66
CA VAL A 36 -4.07 -0.53 6.62
C VAL A 36 -3.44 0.56 5.76
N ILE A 37 -4.23 1.55 5.32
CA ILE A 37 -3.74 2.67 4.52
C ILE A 37 -2.71 3.49 5.30
N GLU A 38 -2.99 3.83 6.57
CA GLU A 38 -2.06 4.56 7.44
C GLU A 38 -0.71 3.84 7.58
N ILE A 39 -0.72 2.52 7.80
CA ILE A 39 0.51 1.73 7.92
C ILE A 39 1.26 1.70 6.57
N ALA A 40 0.54 1.49 5.47
CA ALA A 40 1.11 1.37 4.13
C ALA A 40 1.74 2.68 3.64
N GLU A 41 1.14 3.83 3.94
CA GLU A 41 1.69 5.16 3.62
C GLU A 41 3.06 5.41 4.27
N ASN A 42 3.35 4.72 5.37
CA ASN A 42 4.61 4.83 6.10
C ASN A 42 5.64 3.75 5.71
N ILE A 43 5.36 2.89 4.73
CA ILE A 43 6.32 1.89 4.21
C ILE A 43 7.17 2.55 3.13
N TYR A 44 8.47 2.68 3.40
CA TYR A 44 9.41 3.29 2.46
C TYR A 44 10.25 2.24 1.71
N GLN A 45 10.64 2.60 0.49
CA GLN A 45 11.60 1.83 -0.30
C GLN A 45 12.85 2.67 -0.55
N ILE A 46 14.01 2.14 -0.20
CA ILE A 46 15.31 2.71 -0.60
C ILE A 46 15.69 2.13 -1.96
N LYS A 47 16.08 3.01 -2.88
CA LYS A 47 16.68 2.67 -4.16
C LYS A 47 18.10 3.25 -4.22
N ALA A 48 19.10 2.37 -4.30
CA ALA A 48 20.50 2.75 -4.37
C ALA A 48 21.15 2.23 -5.64
N LYS A 49 21.91 3.08 -6.34
CA LYS A 49 22.74 2.68 -7.47
C LYS A 49 24.14 2.36 -6.94
N ILE A 50 24.63 1.15 -7.19
CA ILE A 50 25.96 0.75 -6.73
C ILE A 50 27.00 1.50 -7.59
N PRO A 51 27.92 2.28 -6.99
CA PRO A 51 29.02 2.88 -7.74
C PRO A 51 29.85 1.77 -8.41
N ASN A 52 30.18 1.92 -9.69
CA ASN A 52 30.91 0.94 -10.51
C ASN A 52 30.15 -0.32 -10.93
N SER A 53 28.86 -0.43 -10.59
CA SER A 53 27.98 -1.46 -11.16
C SER A 53 26.75 -0.79 -11.76
N ASN A 54 26.32 -1.19 -12.97
CA ASN A 54 25.03 -0.74 -13.51
C ASN A 54 23.81 -1.36 -12.78
N LYS A 55 24.03 -1.97 -11.61
CA LYS A 55 22.99 -2.57 -10.78
C LYS A 55 22.38 -1.52 -9.85
N THR A 56 21.06 -1.56 -9.77
CA THR A 56 20.28 -0.80 -8.79
C THR A 56 19.71 -1.75 -7.76
N ILE A 57 20.03 -1.53 -6.49
CA ILE A 57 19.44 -2.25 -5.36
C ILE A 57 18.16 -1.52 -4.97
N LYS A 58 17.10 -2.28 -4.74
CA LYS A 58 15.86 -1.80 -4.15
C LYS A 58 15.60 -2.59 -2.88
N LYS A 59 15.32 -1.91 -1.78
CA LYS A 59 14.99 -2.56 -0.50
C LYS A 59 13.78 -1.87 0.13
N ILE A 60 12.75 -2.65 0.41
CA ILE A 60 11.59 -2.22 1.22
C ILE A 60 12.03 -2.22 2.68
N LEU A 61 11.69 -1.15 3.40
CA LEU A 61 11.95 -1.00 4.81
C LEU A 61 10.67 -1.30 5.60
N LEU A 62 10.69 -2.40 6.35
CA LEU A 62 9.63 -2.80 7.28
C LEU A 62 10.17 -2.61 8.70
N LEU A 63 10.11 -1.37 9.18
CA LEU A 63 10.75 -0.93 10.41
C LEU A 63 9.89 -1.23 11.64
N THR A 64 8.57 -1.25 11.49
CA THR A 64 7.61 -1.51 12.59
C THR A 64 6.96 -2.89 12.47
N GLU A 65 6.45 -3.42 13.57
CA GLU A 65 5.72 -4.70 13.57
C GLU A 65 4.42 -4.62 12.76
N GLU A 66 3.73 -3.48 12.76
CA GLU A 66 2.55 -3.24 11.93
C GLU A 66 2.88 -3.36 10.43
N GLN A 67 4.03 -2.81 10.00
CA GLN A 67 4.49 -2.91 8.61
C GLN A 67 4.85 -4.35 8.23
N LYS A 68 5.52 -5.08 9.13
CA LYS A 68 5.83 -6.51 8.92
C LYS A 68 4.58 -7.37 8.87
N TYR A 69 3.59 -7.06 9.72
CA TYR A 69 2.28 -7.71 9.70
C TYR A 69 1.61 -7.49 8.34
N LEU A 70 1.57 -6.25 7.84
CA LEU A 70 0.97 -5.92 6.55
C LEU A 70 1.72 -6.59 5.38
N ALA A 71 3.04 -6.62 5.42
CA ALA A 71 3.88 -7.33 4.45
C ALA A 71 3.59 -8.85 4.43
N LYS A 72 3.44 -9.47 5.61
CA LYS A 72 3.04 -10.87 5.72
C LYS A 72 1.63 -11.12 5.20
N LEU A 73 0.71 -10.20 5.50
CA LEU A 73 -0.69 -10.30 5.10
C LEU A 73 -0.82 -10.27 3.57
N PHE A 74 -0.18 -9.32 2.90
CA PHE A 74 -0.28 -9.14 1.45
C PHE A 74 0.84 -9.81 0.63
N GLY A 75 1.85 -10.40 1.30
CA GLY A 75 2.89 -11.21 0.68
C GLY A 75 3.94 -10.42 -0.11
N PHE A 76 4.51 -9.34 0.46
CA PHE A 76 5.55 -8.52 -0.19
C PHE A 76 6.74 -8.18 0.72
#